data_AF-A0A147BP85-F1
#
_entry.id   AF-A0A147BP85-F1
#
_cell.length_a   1.000
_cell.length_b   1.000
_cell.length_c   1.000
_cell.angle_alpha   90.00
_cell.angle_beta   90.00
_cell.angle_gamma   90.00
#
_symmetry.space_group_name_H-M   'P 1'
#
loop_
_entity.id
_entity.type
_entity.pdbx_description
1 polymer ?
#
loop_
_entity_poly.entity_id
_entity_poly.type
_entity_poly.pdbx_seq_one_letter_code
_entity_poly.pdbx_strand_id
1 'polypeptide(L)'
;ATGTSDEYVLARVLPLVFQASAARWWRIMAPFVTWKDFWRKFQDKFLLPGYQSRVQRKLECRTRHPDETLFEYVRVMQELYNRACLTTSESDKVARVMQQSHPRFWPYLHGCTYSTLEHLARDAHGIQETLLAEQKSAGRRARVRSRSDGLQSPQYIYIYI
;
A
#
# COMPACT_ATOMS: atom_id res chain seq x y z
N ALA A 1 -19.30 -16.15 -14.65
CA ALA A 1 -19.59 -15.40 -13.42
C ALA A 1 -20.99 -15.79 -12.95
N THR A 2 -21.11 -16.53 -11.85
CA THR A 2 -22.40 -16.84 -11.23
C THR A 2 -22.89 -15.58 -10.53
N GLY A 3 -23.62 -14.75 -11.28
CA GLY A 3 -24.25 -13.53 -10.78
C GLY A 3 -25.41 -13.89 -9.86
N THR A 4 -25.12 -14.12 -8.58
CA THR A 4 -26.16 -14.17 -7.55
C THR A 4 -26.83 -12.80 -7.51
N SER A 5 -28.16 -12.73 -7.65
CA SER A 5 -28.87 -11.46 -7.62
C SER A 5 -28.72 -10.79 -6.26
N ASP A 6 -28.62 -9.46 -6.24
CA ASP A 6 -28.57 -8.66 -5.01
C ASP A 6 -29.71 -9.01 -4.05
N GLU A 7 -30.90 -9.27 -4.60
CA GLU A 7 -32.07 -9.71 -3.85
C GLU A 7 -31.81 -11.02 -3.09
N TYR A 8 -31.20 -12.02 -3.74
CA TYR A 8 -30.85 -13.28 -3.09
C TYR A 8 -29.80 -13.06 -1.99
N VAL A 9 -28.78 -12.24 -2.25
CA VAL A 9 -27.74 -11.95 -1.26
C VAL A 9 -28.34 -11.30 -0.02
N LEU A 10 -29.17 -10.27 -0.21
CA LEU A 10 -29.85 -9.56 0.87
C LEU A 10 -30.80 -10.49 1.65
N ALA A 11 -31.59 -11.31 0.97
CA ALA A 11 -32.62 -12.12 1.61
C ALA A 11 -32.08 -13.41 2.26
N ARG A 12 -31.03 -14.02 1.70
CA ARG A 12 -30.60 -15.38 2.06
C ARG A 12 -29.18 -15.47 2.59
N VAL A 13 -28.27 -14.62 2.13
CA VAL A 13 -26.85 -14.72 2.51
C VAL A 13 -26.55 -13.85 3.72
N LEU A 14 -26.84 -12.55 3.64
CA LEU A 14 -26.52 -11.59 4.70
C LEU A 14 -27.07 -11.96 6.10
N PRO A 15 -28.32 -12.44 6.25
CA PRO A 15 -28.85 -12.84 7.56
C PRO A 15 -28.07 -13.97 8.23
N LEU A 16 -27.41 -14.83 7.45
CA LEU A 16 -26.67 -15.99 7.95
C LEU A 16 -25.23 -15.66 8.31
N VAL A 17 -24.61 -14.70 7.62
CA VAL A 17 -23.20 -14.33 7.83
C VAL A 17 -23.02 -13.30 8.94
N PHE A 18 -24.04 -12.49 9.24
CA PHE A 18 -23.93 -11.52 10.31
C PHE A 18 -23.92 -12.17 11.68
N GLN A 19 -23.02 -11.70 12.53
CA GLN A 19 -22.86 -12.16 13.90
C GLN A 19 -22.97 -11.00 14.89
N ALA A 20 -23.22 -11.31 16.16
CA ALA A 20 -23.20 -10.37 17.28
C ALA A 20 -23.99 -9.06 17.01
N SER A 21 -23.32 -7.91 17.06
CA SER A 21 -23.93 -6.59 16.88
C SER A 21 -24.49 -6.38 15.48
N ALA A 22 -23.87 -6.93 14.44
CA ALA A 22 -24.35 -6.85 13.06
C ALA A 22 -25.65 -7.66 12.87
N ALA A 23 -25.72 -8.86 13.46
CA ALA A 23 -26.94 -9.68 13.42
C ALA A 23 -28.12 -8.98 14.11
N ARG A 24 -27.86 -8.38 15.28
CA ARG A 24 -28.88 -7.64 16.05
C ARG A 24 -29.37 -6.42 15.27
N TRP A 25 -28.45 -5.65 14.70
CA TRP A 25 -28.79 -4.50 13.86
C TRP A 25 -29.59 -4.91 12.62
N TRP A 26 -29.19 -5.99 11.95
CA TRP A 26 -29.89 -6.51 10.76
C TRP A 26 -31.36 -6.84 11.06
N ARG A 27 -31.64 -7.52 12.18
CA ARG A 27 -33.03 -7.85 12.59
C ARG A 27 -33.92 -6.63 12.83
N ILE A 28 -33.34 -5.48 13.16
CA ILE A 28 -34.07 -4.22 13.41
C ILE A 28 -34.30 -3.45 12.11
N MET A 29 -33.34 -3.49 11.20
CA MET A 29 -33.34 -2.62 10.01
C MET A 29 -33.86 -3.29 8.74
N ALA A 30 -33.77 -4.62 8.65
CA ALA A 30 -34.28 -5.38 7.52
C ALA A 30 -35.83 -5.31 7.45
N PRO A 31 -36.44 -5.51 6.26
CA PRO A 31 -35.81 -5.90 4.99
C PRO A 31 -35.23 -4.73 4.18
N PHE A 32 -34.19 -5.01 3.39
CA PHE A 32 -33.64 -4.09 2.40
C PHE A 32 -33.99 -4.58 1.00
N VAL A 33 -34.48 -3.69 0.14
CA VAL A 33 -34.88 -4.03 -1.25
C VAL A 33 -33.72 -3.82 -2.23
N THR A 34 -32.82 -2.87 -1.96
CA THR A 34 -31.70 -2.55 -2.85
C THR A 34 -30.37 -2.67 -2.12
N TRP A 35 -29.36 -3.19 -2.83
CA TRP A 35 -27.99 -3.27 -2.30
C TRP A 35 -27.47 -1.90 -1.87
N LYS A 36 -27.80 -0.86 -2.64
CA LYS A 36 -27.42 0.53 -2.38
C LYS A 36 -27.95 1.04 -1.03
N ASP A 37 -29.23 0.77 -0.70
CA ASP A 37 -29.81 1.22 0.56
C ASP A 37 -29.23 0.47 1.76
N PHE A 38 -29.10 -0.86 1.64
CA PHE A 38 -28.42 -1.69 2.64
C PHE A 38 -27.02 -1.14 2.92
N TRP A 39 -26.20 -0.99 1.87
CA TRP A 39 -24.80 -0.60 2.01
C TRP A 39 -24.64 0.76 2.67
N ARG A 40 -25.46 1.74 2.27
CA ARG A 40 -25.50 3.06 2.91
C ARG A 40 -25.79 2.98 4.40
N LYS A 41 -26.88 2.29 4.79
CA LYS A 41 -27.29 2.20 6.20
C LYS A 41 -26.31 1.37 7.03
N PHE A 42 -25.70 0.36 6.44
CA PHE A 42 -24.65 -0.44 7.06
C PHE A 42 -23.42 0.41 7.35
N GLN A 43 -22.98 1.21 6.37
CA GLN A 43 -21.87 2.15 6.54
C GLN A 43 -22.16 3.18 7.63
N ASP A 44 -23.35 3.80 7.63
CA ASP A 44 -23.73 4.77 8.67
C ASP A 44 -23.71 4.18 10.08
N LYS A 45 -24.03 2.89 10.22
CA LYS A 45 -24.02 2.23 11.53
C LYS A 45 -22.62 1.83 12.00
N PHE A 46 -21.79 1.31 11.10
CA PHE A 46 -20.56 0.60 11.45
C PHE A 46 -19.28 1.37 11.13
N LEU A 47 -19.35 2.45 10.35
CA LEU A 47 -18.23 3.34 10.14
C LEU A 47 -18.30 4.51 11.10
N LEU A 48 -17.13 4.95 11.58
CA LEU A 48 -17.03 6.14 12.41
C LEU A 48 -17.41 7.40 11.59
N PRO A 49 -18.03 8.41 12.22
CA PRO A 49 -18.20 9.72 11.59
C PRO A 49 -16.88 10.26 11.03
N GLY A 50 -16.94 10.76 9.79
CA GLY A 50 -15.75 11.26 9.08
C GLY A 50 -14.78 10.17 8.61
N TYR A 51 -15.16 8.88 8.62
CA TYR A 51 -14.34 7.79 8.10
C TYR A 51 -13.84 8.08 6.69
N GLN A 52 -14.73 8.50 5.77
CA GLN A 52 -14.35 8.82 4.39
C GLN A 52 -13.32 9.94 4.31
N SER A 53 -13.51 11.02 5.08
CA SER A 53 -12.53 12.12 5.17
C SER A 53 -11.18 11.65 5.72
N ARG A 54 -11.17 10.70 6.66
CA ARG A 54 -9.93 10.10 7.20
C ARG A 54 -9.22 9.22 6.18
N VAL A 55 -9.96 8.42 5.41
CA VAL A 55 -9.38 7.60 4.33
C VAL A 55 -8.80 8.51 3.24
N GLN A 56 -9.54 9.54 2.82
CA GLN A 56 -9.08 10.51 1.83
C GLN A 56 -7.82 11.25 2.30
N ARG A 57 -7.83 11.76 3.54
CA ARG A 57 -6.63 12.40 4.12
C ARG A 57 -5.46 11.44 4.22
N LYS A 58 -5.71 10.16 4.55
CA LYS A 58 -4.67 9.13 4.59
C LYS A 58 -4.09 8.88 3.19
N LEU A 59 -4.91 8.90 2.14
CA LEU A 59 -4.46 8.78 0.75
C LEU A 59 -3.63 10.00 0.32
N GLU A 60 -4.06 11.21 0.67
CA GLU A 60 -3.37 12.46 0.31
C GLU A 60 -2.02 12.61 1.02
N CYS A 61 -1.98 12.32 2.32
CA CYS A 61 -0.79 12.47 3.15
C CYS A 61 0.08 11.20 3.22
N ARG A 62 -0.21 10.17 2.39
CA ARG A 62 0.57 8.93 2.46
C ARG A 62 1.98 9.19 1.94
N THR A 63 2.93 9.29 2.85
CA THR A 63 4.36 9.14 2.56
C THR A 63 4.80 7.78 3.06
N ARG A 64 5.51 7.01 2.23
CA ARG A 64 5.96 5.64 2.54
C ARG A 64 6.79 5.60 3.83
N HIS A 65 6.62 4.55 4.65
CA HIS A 65 7.47 4.32 5.82
C HIS A 65 8.87 3.81 5.39
N PRO A 66 9.97 4.16 6.08
CA PRO A 66 11.33 3.73 5.69
C PRO A 66 11.50 2.22 5.47
N ASP A 67 10.82 1.42 6.30
CA ASP A 67 10.93 -0.05 6.32
C ASP A 67 9.90 -0.79 5.46
N GLU A 68 8.86 -0.09 5.00
CA GLU A 68 7.85 -0.67 4.13
C GLU A 68 8.48 -1.03 2.79
N THR A 69 8.12 -2.17 2.18
CA THR A 69 8.54 -2.60 0.83
C THR A 69 7.73 -1.90 -0.26
N LEU A 70 8.19 -1.93 -1.53
CA LEU A 70 7.44 -1.28 -2.61
C LEU A 70 6.12 -1.99 -2.86
N PHE A 71 6.11 -3.31 -2.72
CA PHE A 71 4.91 -4.12 -2.81
C PHE A 71 3.87 -3.73 -1.76
N GLU A 72 4.25 -3.70 -0.48
CA GLU A 72 3.35 -3.34 0.62
C GLU A 72 2.78 -1.94 0.44
N TYR A 73 3.64 -0.98 0.04
CA TYR A 73 3.20 0.38 -0.24
C TYR A 73 2.13 0.43 -1.34
N VAL A 74 2.36 -0.26 -2.47
CA VAL A 74 1.39 -0.32 -3.57
C VAL A 74 0.09 -1.00 -3.14
N ARG A 75 0.16 -2.08 -2.34
CA ARG A 75 -1.04 -2.76 -1.80
C ARG A 75 -1.84 -1.87 -0.88
N VAL A 76 -1.18 -1.10 0.00
CA VAL A 76 -1.85 -0.12 0.85
C VAL A 76 -2.51 0.98 0.02
N MET A 77 -1.85 1.46 -1.03
CA MET A 77 -2.43 2.48 -1.92
C MET A 77 -3.64 1.96 -2.68
N GLN A 78 -3.59 0.72 -3.21
CA GLN A 78 -4.76 0.07 -3.83
C GLN A 78 -5.95 0.06 -2.88
N GLU A 79 -5.73 -0.36 -1.63
CA GLU A 79 -6.80 -0.44 -0.63
C GLU A 79 -7.36 0.93 -0.27
N LEU A 80 -6.52 1.96 -0.19
CA LEU A 80 -6.97 3.33 0.06
C LEU A 80 -7.81 3.88 -1.12
N TYR A 81 -7.40 3.62 -2.37
CA TYR A 81 -8.20 4.01 -3.53
C TYR A 81 -9.55 3.29 -3.58
N ASN A 82 -9.57 1.98 -3.30
CA ASN A 82 -10.80 1.20 -3.25
C ASN A 82 -11.80 1.74 -2.22
N ARG A 83 -11.29 2.29 -1.10
CA ARG A 83 -12.11 2.84 -0.02
C ARG A 83 -12.51 4.30 -0.23
N ALA A 84 -11.63 5.12 -0.79
CA ALA A 84 -11.81 6.57 -0.89
C ALA A 84 -12.46 7.02 -2.20
N CYS A 85 -12.11 6.41 -3.33
CA CYS A 85 -12.49 6.92 -4.64
C CYS A 85 -12.46 5.83 -5.73
N LEU A 86 -13.62 5.29 -6.04
CA LEU A 86 -13.79 4.30 -7.11
C LEU A 86 -13.73 4.92 -8.52
N THR A 87 -13.81 6.25 -8.65
CA THR A 87 -13.90 6.95 -9.93
C THR A 87 -12.55 7.40 -10.49
N THR A 88 -11.47 7.31 -9.70
CA THR A 88 -10.13 7.67 -10.20
C THR A 88 -9.68 6.65 -11.25
N SER A 89 -9.17 7.11 -12.38
CA SER A 89 -8.64 6.22 -13.42
C SER A 89 -7.41 5.44 -12.92
N GLU A 90 -7.19 4.23 -13.43
CA GLU A 90 -6.02 3.43 -13.04
C GLU A 90 -4.70 4.13 -13.39
N SER A 91 -4.64 4.85 -14.51
CA SER A 91 -3.47 5.64 -14.91
C SER A 91 -3.17 6.76 -13.92
N ASP A 92 -4.18 7.48 -13.42
CA ASP A 92 -3.98 8.56 -12.44
C ASP A 92 -3.54 7.99 -11.09
N LYS A 93 -4.09 6.83 -10.69
CA LYS A 93 -3.66 6.12 -9.48
C LYS A 93 -2.18 5.74 -9.58
N VAL A 94 -1.77 5.12 -10.69
CA VAL A 94 -0.37 4.73 -10.93
C VAL A 94 0.55 5.95 -10.88
N ALA A 95 0.23 7.00 -11.63
CA ALA A 95 1.05 8.22 -11.69
C ALA A 95 1.26 8.81 -10.29
N ARG A 96 0.18 8.89 -9.50
CA ARG A 96 0.21 9.42 -8.14
C ARG A 96 1.00 8.52 -7.19
N VAL A 97 0.84 7.19 -7.27
CA VAL A 97 1.60 6.22 -6.47
C VAL A 97 3.10 6.31 -6.77
N MET A 98 3.48 6.44 -8.05
CA MET A 98 4.87 6.61 -8.46
C MET A 98 5.44 7.93 -7.94
N GLN A 99 4.70 9.04 -8.06
CA GLN A 99 5.12 10.35 -7.57
C GLN A 99 5.27 10.40 -6.04
N GLN A 100 4.38 9.75 -5.30
CA GLN A 100 4.40 9.69 -3.83
C GLN A 100 5.35 8.59 -3.29
N SER A 101 5.94 7.78 -4.17
CA SER A 101 6.89 6.75 -3.76
C SER A 101 8.19 7.35 -3.21
N HIS A 102 8.85 6.62 -2.30
CA HIS A 102 10.10 7.08 -1.71
C HIS A 102 11.19 7.26 -2.79
N PRO A 103 11.99 8.34 -2.75
CA PRO A 103 12.98 8.66 -3.79
C PRO A 103 13.95 7.53 -4.15
N ARG A 104 14.26 6.65 -3.19
CA ARG A 104 15.08 5.43 -3.42
C ARG A 104 14.56 4.50 -4.54
N PHE A 105 13.28 4.56 -4.89
CA PHE A 105 12.70 3.75 -5.97
C PHE A 105 12.69 4.46 -7.32
N TRP A 106 12.81 5.78 -7.34
CA TRP A 106 12.69 6.55 -8.58
C TRP A 106 13.64 6.08 -9.68
N PRO A 107 14.91 5.70 -9.41
CA PRO A 107 15.79 5.17 -10.46
C PRO A 107 15.26 3.91 -11.16
N TYR A 108 14.49 3.08 -10.46
CA TYR A 108 13.93 1.83 -10.99
C TYR A 108 12.50 2.00 -11.52
N LEU A 109 11.84 3.12 -11.19
CA LEU A 109 10.50 3.46 -11.67
C LEU A 109 10.55 4.38 -12.90
N HIS A 110 11.65 5.10 -13.09
CA HIS A 110 11.82 6.03 -14.20
C HIS A 110 11.89 5.27 -15.54
N GLY A 111 11.07 5.68 -16.50
CA GLY A 111 10.98 5.04 -17.82
C GLY A 111 10.06 3.81 -17.86
N CYS A 112 9.58 3.30 -16.72
CA CYS A 112 8.57 2.25 -16.67
C CYS A 112 7.16 2.83 -16.82
N THR A 113 6.30 2.13 -17.57
CA THR A 113 4.88 2.48 -17.71
C THR A 113 4.01 1.35 -17.18
N TYR A 114 3.11 1.69 -16.24
CA TYR A 114 2.19 0.72 -15.65
C TYR A 114 0.76 1.11 -15.97
N SER A 115 -0.03 0.15 -16.46
CA SER A 115 -1.45 0.35 -16.80
C SER A 115 -2.37 0.26 -15.58
N THR A 116 -1.95 -0.43 -14.52
CA THR A 116 -2.72 -0.62 -13.28
C THR A 116 -1.79 -0.71 -12.08
N LEU A 117 -2.34 -0.48 -10.88
CA LEU A 117 -1.59 -0.72 -9.65
C LEU A 117 -1.23 -2.19 -9.44
N GLU A 118 -1.98 -3.13 -10.03
CA GLU A 118 -1.67 -4.56 -9.95
C GLU A 118 -0.43 -4.91 -10.78
N HIS A 119 -0.30 -4.32 -11.96
CA HIS A 119 0.91 -4.46 -12.77
C HIS A 119 2.13 -3.94 -12.01
N LEU A 120 2.02 -2.74 -11.41
CA LEU A 120 3.07 -2.18 -10.57
C LEU A 120 3.40 -3.07 -9.35
N ALA A 121 2.39 -3.63 -8.67
CA ALA A 121 2.61 -4.51 -7.52
C ALA A 121 3.37 -5.78 -7.89
N ARG A 122 3.09 -6.38 -9.06
CA ARG A 122 3.78 -7.57 -9.55
C ARG A 122 5.28 -7.31 -9.73
N ASP A 123 5.62 -6.17 -10.32
CA ASP A 123 7.00 -5.79 -10.63
C ASP A 123 7.74 -5.25 -9.40
N ALA A 124 7.01 -4.77 -8.40
CA ALA A 124 7.57 -4.20 -7.18
C ALA A 124 8.51 -5.16 -6.43
N HIS A 125 8.28 -6.48 -6.51
CA HIS A 125 9.16 -7.48 -5.93
C HIS A 125 10.54 -7.48 -6.58
N GLY A 126 10.61 -7.52 -7.92
CA GLY A 126 11.88 -7.51 -8.66
C GLY A 126 12.67 -6.21 -8.45
N ILE A 127 11.97 -5.07 -8.37
CA ILE A 127 12.58 -3.77 -8.05
C ILE A 127 13.21 -3.80 -6.64
N GLN A 128 12.48 -4.34 -5.66
CA GLN A 128 12.95 -4.44 -4.28
C GLN A 128 14.19 -5.35 -4.17
N GLU A 129 14.20 -6.48 -4.86
CA GLU A 129 15.36 -7.40 -4.90
C GLU A 129 16.60 -6.76 -5.51
N THR A 130 16.43 -6.05 -6.63
CA THR A 130 17.51 -5.32 -7.30
C THR A 130 18.13 -4.28 -6.37
N LEU A 131 17.29 -3.50 -5.69
CA LEU A 131 17.74 -2.49 -4.72
C LEU A 131 18.52 -3.13 -3.55
N LEU A 132 18.05 -4.25 -3.02
CA LEU A 132 18.75 -4.97 -1.94
C LEU A 132 20.09 -5.55 -2.42
N ALA A 133 20.18 -6.04 -3.66
CA ALA A 133 21.41 -6.54 -4.24
C ALA A 133 22.46 -5.42 -4.43
N GLU A 134 22.03 -4.24 -4.88
CA GLU A 134 22.89 -3.07 -5.03
C GLU A 134 23.40 -2.56 -3.68
N GLN A 135 22.56 -2.49 -2.65
CA GLN A 135 22.98 -2.11 -1.29
C GLN A 135 24.04 -3.07 -0.73
N LYS A 136 23.85 -4.38 -0.91
CA LYS A 136 24.84 -5.39 -0.52
C LYS A 136 26.16 -5.21 -1.27
N SER A 137 26.09 -4.88 -2.56
CA SER A 137 27.25 -4.69 -3.43
C SER A 137 28.01 -3.40 -3.08
N ALA A 138 27.30 -2.31 -2.80
CA ALA A 138 27.86 -1.03 -2.36
C ALA A 138 28.54 -1.15 -0.98
N GLY A 139 27.90 -1.85 -0.03
CA GLY A 139 28.50 -2.13 1.28
C GLY A 139 29.78 -2.97 1.20
N ARG A 140 29.83 -3.95 0.28
CA ARG A 140 31.06 -4.73 0.01
C ARG A 140 32.16 -3.86 -0.59
N ARG A 141 31.84 -2.98 -1.56
CA ARG A 141 32.83 -2.05 -2.15
C ARG A 141 33.38 -1.06 -1.12
N ALA A 142 32.53 -0.48 -0.27
CA ALA A 142 32.97 0.40 0.80
C ALA A 142 33.91 -0.33 1.78
N ARG A 143 33.57 -1.57 2.17
CA ARG A 143 34.42 -2.38 3.07
C ARG A 143 35.76 -2.78 2.45
N VAL A 144 35.81 -3.04 1.14
CA VAL A 144 37.06 -3.32 0.42
C VAL A 144 37.93 -2.06 0.35
N ARG A 145 37.33 -0.89 0.11
CA ARG A 145 38.04 0.39 0.04
C ARG A 145 38.63 0.82 1.38
N SER A 146 37.88 0.64 2.48
CA SER A 146 38.41 0.84 3.84
C SER A 146 39.53 -0.13 4.22
N ARG A 147 39.62 -1.30 3.55
CA ARG A 147 40.67 -2.29 3.79
C ARG A 147 41.91 -2.05 2.93
N SER A 148 41.77 -1.44 1.74
CA SER A 148 42.88 -0.97 0.92
C SER A 148 43.49 0.34 1.42
N ASP A 149 42.68 1.23 2.02
CA ASP A 149 43.16 2.49 2.59
C ASP A 149 43.85 2.29 3.97
N GLY A 150 43.74 1.09 4.56
CA GLY A 150 44.43 0.71 5.80
C GLY A 150 45.87 0.21 5.62
N LEU A 151 46.42 0.27 4.41
CA LEU A 151 47.78 -0.19 4.07
C LEU A 151 48.67 0.97 3.58
N GLN A 152 48.51 2.16 4.15
CA GLN A 152 49.49 3.23 4.07
C GLN A 152 49.28 4.21 5.24
N SER A 153 49.77 3.83 6.42
CA SER A 153 50.06 4.79 7.48
C SER A 153 51.53 4.63 7.84
N PRO A 154 52.41 5.60 7.51
CA PRO A 154 53.78 5.57 8.00
C PRO A 154 53.74 5.69 9.52
N GLN A 155 54.42 4.76 10.20
CA GLN A 155 54.65 4.83 11.64
C GLN A 155 55.49 6.09 11.94
N TYR A 156 54.84 7.18 12.35
CA TYR A 156 55.52 8.26 13.04
C TYR A 156 55.73 7.85 14.49
N ILE A 157 56.94 7.38 14.78
CA ILE A 157 57.43 7.21 16.16
C ILE A 157 57.70 8.62 16.70
N TYR A 158 56.87 9.08 17.64
CA TYR A 158 57.17 10.26 18.44
C TYR A 158 58.07 9.84 19.62
N ILE A 159 59.34 10.25 19.58
CA ILE A 159 60.24 10.21 20.73
C ILE A 159 60.02 11.52 21.49
N TYR A 160 59.53 11.43 22.72
CA TYR A 160 59.56 12.54 23.68
C TYR A 160 60.95 12.60 24.31
N ILE A 161 61.60 13.78 24.23
CA ILE A 161 62.78 14.14 25.03
C ILE A 161 62.29 15.06 26.15
#